data_AF-A0A1B6BWB6-F1
#
_entry.id   AF-A0A1B6BWB6-F1
#
_cell.length_a   1.000
_cell.length_b   1.000
_cell.length_c   1.000
_cell.angle_alpha   90.00
_cell.angle_beta   90.00
_cell.angle_gamma   90.00
#
_symmetry.space_group_name_H-M   'P 1'
#
loop_
_entity.id
_entity.type
_entity.pdbx_description
1 polymer ?
#
loop_
_entity_poly.entity_id
_entity_poly.type
_entity_poly.pdbx_seq_one_letter_code
_entity_poly.pdbx_strand_id
1 'polypeptide(L)'
;MKFEDFAEAEGVNLDELPENTRLDQIAPPGTPYFYLELPSKEILYHRVRKNFPLQFAREVLASSSVLNVEERVDWKDCTVSKEEETALTQKFRKYFEPFDFTL
;
A
#
# COMPACT_ATOMS: atom_id res chain seq x y z
N MET A 1 9.31 -3.59 -13.87
CA MET A 1 7.94 -3.30 -13.41
C MET A 1 8.07 -3.17 -11.91
N LYS A 2 7.90 -1.96 -11.34
CA LYS A 2 8.58 -1.59 -10.08
C LYS A 2 8.23 -2.47 -8.88
N PHE A 3 6.98 -2.93 -8.75
CA PHE A 3 6.61 -3.76 -7.60
C PHE A 3 7.16 -5.18 -7.67
N GLU A 4 7.21 -5.80 -8.85
CA GLU A 4 7.74 -7.15 -9.02
C GLU A 4 9.25 -7.20 -8.80
N ASP A 5 9.98 -6.21 -9.34
CA ASP A 5 11.43 -6.12 -9.21
C ASP A 5 11.84 -6.06 -7.72
N PHE A 6 11.11 -5.30 -6.91
CA PHE A 6 11.30 -5.23 -5.46
C PHE A 6 10.80 -6.48 -4.74
N ALA A 7 9.69 -7.07 -5.21
CA ALA A 7 9.14 -8.28 -4.61
C ALA A 7 10.13 -9.45 -4.74
N GLU A 8 10.75 -9.61 -5.92
CA GLU A 8 11.77 -10.63 -6.17
C GLU A 8 12.97 -10.47 -5.24
N ALA A 9 13.44 -9.22 -5.03
CA ALA A 9 14.55 -8.93 -4.12
C ALA A 9 14.25 -9.33 -2.66
N GLU A 10 13.00 -9.20 -2.21
CA GLU A 10 12.54 -9.57 -0.87
C GLU A 10 12.01 -11.02 -0.79
N GLY A 11 12.09 -11.79 -1.88
CA GLY A 11 11.58 -13.17 -1.94
C GLY A 11 10.05 -13.27 -1.87
N VAL A 12 9.34 -12.20 -2.21
CA VAL A 12 7.88 -12.12 -2.29
C VAL A 12 7.45 -12.44 -3.73
N ASN A 13 6.67 -13.50 -3.92
CA ASN A 13 6.05 -13.78 -5.22
C ASN A 13 4.70 -13.08 -5.34
N LEU A 14 4.55 -12.16 -6.29
CA LEU A 14 3.29 -11.48 -6.58
C LEU A 14 2.58 -12.19 -7.74
N ASP A 15 1.39 -12.71 -7.48
CA ASP A 15 0.51 -13.30 -8.47
C ASP A 15 -0.46 -12.23 -9.00
N GLU A 16 -0.58 -12.09 -10.32
CA GLU A 16 -1.60 -11.22 -10.93
C GLU A 16 -2.99 -11.88 -10.85
N LEU A 17 -3.99 -11.13 -10.37
CA LEU A 17 -5.37 -11.59 -10.28
C LEU A 17 -6.23 -10.95 -11.37
N PRO A 18 -7.21 -11.70 -11.92
CA PRO A 18 -8.25 -11.12 -12.77
C PRO A 18 -9.03 -9.99 -12.07
N GLU A 19 -9.42 -8.94 -12.81
CA GLU A 19 -10.12 -7.72 -12.33
C GLU A 19 -11.38 -8.00 -11.48
N ASN A 20 -12.01 -9.17 -11.65
CA ASN A 20 -13.24 -9.55 -10.94
C ASN A 20 -13.03 -10.66 -9.88
N THR A 21 -11.79 -10.89 -9.46
CA THR A 21 -11.47 -11.90 -8.44
C THR A 21 -12.06 -11.49 -7.10
N ARG A 22 -12.88 -12.36 -6.50
CA ARG A 22 -13.33 -12.10 -5.14
C ARG A 22 -12.29 -12.55 -4.13
N LEU A 23 -11.84 -11.62 -3.29
CA LEU A 23 -10.84 -11.89 -2.25
C LEU A 23 -11.28 -12.99 -1.27
N ASP A 24 -12.58 -13.07 -0.96
CA ASP A 24 -13.12 -14.07 -0.03
C ASP A 24 -13.01 -15.52 -0.53
N GLN A 25 -12.86 -15.72 -1.85
CA GLN A 25 -12.65 -17.05 -2.45
C GLN A 25 -11.20 -17.50 -2.36
N ILE A 26 -10.25 -16.57 -2.40
CA ILE A 26 -8.80 -16.88 -2.46
C ILE A 26 -8.09 -16.71 -1.10
N ALA A 27 -8.68 -15.91 -0.20
CA ALA A 27 -8.20 -15.65 1.14
C ALA A 27 -9.36 -15.82 2.15
N PRO A 28 -9.71 -17.08 2.50
CA PRO A 28 -10.73 -17.32 3.51
C PRO A 28 -10.30 -16.74 4.88
N PRO A 29 -11.26 -16.46 5.79
CA PRO A 29 -10.97 -15.88 7.10
C PRO A 29 -9.81 -16.57 7.82
N GLY A 30 -8.87 -15.77 8.33
CA GLY A 30 -7.65 -16.26 8.97
C GLY A 30 -6.47 -16.53 8.03
N THR A 31 -6.63 -16.33 6.72
CA THR A 31 -5.51 -16.38 5.76
C THR A 31 -4.82 -15.03 5.70
N PRO A 32 -3.54 -14.90 6.08
CA PRO A 32 -2.79 -13.68 5.87
C PRO A 32 -2.37 -13.56 4.39
N TYR A 33 -2.50 -12.36 3.84
CA TYR A 33 -2.14 -12.05 2.47
C TYR A 33 -1.69 -10.59 2.33
N PHE A 34 -0.97 -10.33 1.25
CA PHE A 34 -0.69 -8.99 0.74
C PHE A 34 -1.49 -8.80 -0.56
N TYR A 35 -2.10 -7.63 -0.71
CA TYR A 35 -2.93 -7.27 -1.85
C TYR A 35 -2.60 -5.85 -2.27
N LEU A 36 -2.46 -5.64 -3.57
CA LEU A 36 -2.20 -4.34 -4.17
C LEU A 36 -3.08 -4.17 -5.42
N GLU A 37 -3.75 -3.03 -5.49
CA GLU A 37 -4.51 -2.61 -6.67
C GLU A 37 -3.85 -1.35 -7.23
N LEU A 38 -3.43 -1.41 -8.49
CA LEU A 38 -2.77 -0.31 -9.17
C LEU A 38 -3.79 0.61 -9.87
N PRO A 39 -3.45 1.88 -10.15
CA PRO A 39 -4.32 2.77 -10.94
C PRO A 39 -4.62 2.25 -12.36
N SER A 40 -3.78 1.36 -12.89
CA SER A 40 -4.00 0.59 -14.13
C SER A 40 -5.07 -0.49 -14.01
N LYS A 41 -5.60 -0.71 -12.79
CA LYS A 41 -6.50 -1.80 -12.38
C LYS A 41 -5.88 -3.20 -12.34
N GLU A 42 -4.56 -3.29 -12.50
CA GLU A 42 -3.83 -4.51 -12.25
C GLU A 42 -3.91 -4.83 -10.76
N ILE A 43 -4.20 -6.10 -10.45
CA ILE A 43 -4.31 -6.58 -9.09
C ILE A 43 -3.17 -7.57 -8.84
N LEU A 44 -2.33 -7.28 -7.85
CA LEU A 44 -1.24 -8.15 -7.42
C LEU A 44 -1.55 -8.73 -6.04
N TYR A 45 -1.29 -10.01 -5.87
CA TYR A 45 -1.63 -10.76 -4.66
C TYR A 45 -0.48 -11.66 -4.22
N HIS A 46 -0.25 -11.73 -2.92
CA HIS A 46 0.66 -12.70 -2.34
C HIS A 46 0.05 -13.35 -1.11
N ARG A 47 -0.06 -14.67 -1.12
CA ARG A 47 -0.46 -15.42 0.08
C ARG A 47 0.72 -15.56 1.03
N VAL A 48 0.63 -14.94 2.20
CA VAL A 48 1.68 -14.98 3.22
C VAL A 48 1.70 -16.37 3.86
N ARG A 49 2.72 -17.18 3.58
CA ARG A 49 2.89 -18.51 4.19
C ARG A 49 3.73 -18.47 5.45
N LYS A 50 4.77 -17.63 5.45
CA LYS A 50 5.70 -17.39 6.56
C LYS A 50 6.40 -16.08 6.29
N ASN A 51 6.73 -15.31 7.34
CA ASN A 51 7.59 -14.12 7.30
C ASN A 51 7.35 -13.20 6.09
N PHE A 52 6.53 -12.17 6.26
CA PHE A 52 6.34 -11.13 5.25
C PHE A 52 6.94 -9.80 5.74
N PRO A 53 7.74 -9.10 4.91
CA PRO A 53 8.26 -7.78 5.28
C PRO A 53 7.10 -6.78 5.37
N LEU A 54 6.67 -6.43 6.59
CA LEU A 54 5.50 -5.56 6.80
C LEU A 54 5.67 -4.15 6.22
N GLN A 55 6.90 -3.70 5.99
CA GLN A 55 7.20 -2.41 5.38
C GLN A 55 7.37 -2.48 3.87
N PHE A 56 7.28 -3.65 3.25
CA PHE A 56 7.53 -3.88 1.83
C PHE A 56 6.86 -2.84 0.92
N ALA A 57 5.54 -2.68 1.02
CA ALA A 57 4.83 -1.74 0.15
C ALA A 57 5.26 -0.29 0.38
N ARG A 58 5.60 0.08 1.63
CA ARG A 58 6.11 1.42 1.94
C ARG A 58 7.49 1.63 1.34
N GLU A 59 8.39 0.65 1.45
CA GLU A 59 9.73 0.68 0.86
C GLU A 59 9.67 0.88 -0.65
N VAL A 60 8.80 0.13 -1.34
CA VAL A 60 8.59 0.29 -2.78
C VAL A 60 8.10 1.70 -3.11
N LEU A 61 7.06 2.19 -2.41
CA LEU A 61 6.49 3.52 -2.65
C LEU A 61 7.47 4.66 -2.36
N ALA A 62 8.26 4.54 -1.30
CA ALA A 62 9.21 5.58 -0.90
C ALA A 62 10.47 5.63 -1.78
N SER A 63 10.76 4.57 -2.53
CA SER A 63 11.93 4.49 -3.41
C SER A 63 12.01 5.69 -4.38
N SER A 64 13.25 6.07 -4.73
CA SER A 64 13.58 7.04 -5.80
C SER A 64 12.87 6.77 -7.11
N SER A 65 12.55 5.51 -7.37
CA SER A 65 11.85 5.14 -8.58
C SER A 65 10.36 5.55 -8.57
N VAL A 66 9.69 5.63 -7.41
CA VAL A 66 8.25 5.91 -7.32
C VAL A 66 7.97 7.33 -6.81
N LEU A 67 8.21 7.60 -5.51
CA LEU A 67 7.93 8.91 -4.90
C LEU A 67 9.19 9.69 -4.55
N ASN A 68 10.36 9.05 -4.53
CA ASN A 68 11.65 9.68 -4.20
C ASN A 68 11.63 10.40 -2.85
N VAL A 69 11.27 9.63 -1.82
CA VAL A 69 11.18 10.05 -0.41
C VAL A 69 11.69 8.94 0.50
N GLU A 70 12.90 8.43 0.22
CA GLU A 70 13.48 7.30 0.96
C GLU A 70 13.55 7.54 2.48
N GLU A 71 13.64 8.80 2.92
CA GLU A 71 13.61 9.18 4.33
C GLU A 71 12.29 8.83 5.03
N ARG A 72 11.21 8.54 4.28
CA ARG A 72 9.88 8.22 4.80
C ARG A 72 9.58 6.72 4.88
N VAL A 73 10.58 5.88 4.58
CA VAL A 73 10.49 4.42 4.75
C VAL A 73 10.26 4.05 6.22
N ASP A 74 10.98 4.68 7.16
CA ASP A 74 10.74 4.45 8.58
C ASP A 74 9.57 5.31 9.07
N TRP A 75 8.46 4.65 9.41
CA TRP A 75 7.28 5.31 9.95
C TRP A 75 7.53 5.96 11.32
N LYS A 76 8.53 5.50 12.07
CA LYS A 76 8.89 6.09 13.38
C LYS A 76 9.58 7.43 13.21
N ASP A 77 10.37 7.58 12.15
CA ASP A 77 11.08 8.81 11.83
C ASP A 77 10.23 9.75 10.93
N CYS A 78 9.18 9.22 10.31
CA CYS A 78 8.20 9.97 9.51
C CYS A 78 7.11 10.64 10.39
N THR A 79 7.50 11.33 11.45
CA THR A 79 6.57 12.07 12.32
C THR A 79 6.62 13.57 12.06
N VAL A 80 5.48 14.25 12.23
CA VAL A 80 5.37 15.72 12.16
C VAL A 80 4.72 16.25 13.44
N SER A 81 4.75 17.55 13.66
CA SER A 81 4.14 18.12 14.87
C SER A 81 2.61 17.90 14.88
N LYS A 82 2.00 17.86 16.07
CA LYS A 82 0.55 17.71 16.22
C LYS A 82 -0.21 18.81 15.47
N GLU A 83 0.34 20.02 15.48
CA GLU A 83 -0.19 21.18 14.76
C GLU A 83 -0.19 20.94 13.25
N GLU A 84 0.89 20.40 12.69
CA GLU A 84 0.99 20.05 11.27
C GLU A 84 0.03 18.89 10.90
N GLU A 85 -0.04 17.83 11.71
CA GLU A 85 -0.99 16.73 11.51
C GLU A 85 -2.44 17.24 11.49
N THR A 86 -2.77 18.16 12.41
CA THR A 86 -4.10 18.77 12.49
C THR A 86 -4.40 19.59 11.23
N ALA A 87 -3.45 20.41 10.77
CA ALA A 87 -3.61 21.21 9.57
C ALA A 87 -3.76 20.34 8.31
N LEU A 88 -2.97 19.26 8.17
CA LEU A 88 -3.08 18.30 7.07
C LEU A 88 -4.46 17.63 7.05
N THR A 89 -4.98 17.24 8.21
CA THR A 89 -6.31 16.64 8.35
C THR A 89 -7.41 17.60 7.91
N GLN A 90 -7.37 18.86 8.37
CA GLN A 90 -8.36 19.87 7.98
C GLN A 90 -8.32 20.15 6.47
N LYS A 91 -7.12 20.22 5.90
CA LYS A 91 -6.90 20.43 4.47
C LYS A 91 -7.48 19.26 3.64
N PHE A 92 -7.20 18.03 4.06
CA PHE A 92 -7.73 16.83 3.41
C PHE A 92 -9.26 16.80 3.43
N ARG A 93 -9.89 17.05 4.59
CA ARG A 93 -11.36 17.09 4.72
C ARG A 93 -11.99 18.06 3.72
N LYS A 94 -11.45 19.27 3.62
CA LYS A 94 -11.93 20.28 2.66
C LYS A 94 -11.77 19.84 1.20
N TYR A 95 -10.68 19.17 0.85
CA TYR A 95 -10.49 18.67 -0.51
C TYR A 95 -11.35 17.46 -0.85
N PHE A 96 -11.65 16.63 0.14
CA PHE A 96 -12.46 15.44 -0.03
C PHE A 96 -13.97 15.73 0.00
N GLU A 97 -14.39 16.88 0.53
CA GLU A 97 -15.79 17.32 0.65
C GLU A 97 -16.65 17.08 -0.60
N PRO A 98 -16.21 17.36 -1.86
CA PRO A 98 -17.03 17.13 -3.05
C PRO A 98 -17.29 15.63 -3.37
N PHE A 99 -16.54 14.73 -2.74
CA PHE A 99 -16.57 13.28 -2.98
C PHE A 99 -17.20 12.50 -1.82
N ASP A 100 -17.48 13.17 -0.69
CA ASP A 100 -18.06 12.53 0.49
C ASP A 100 -19.58 12.41 0.36
N PHE A 101 -20.05 11.18 0.17
CA PHE A 101 -21.48 10.86 0.05
C PHE A 101 -22.21 10.78 1.40
N THR A 102 -21.51 10.97 2.52
CA THR A 102 -22.06 10.89 3.88
C THR A 102 -22.28 12.26 4.54
N LEU A 103 -21.94 13.36 3.84
CA LEU A 103 -22.19 14.74 4.26
C LEU A 103 -23.63 15.20 3.99
#